data_AF-A0A966MJ88-F1
#
_entry.id   AF-A0A966MJ88-F1
#
_cell.length_a   1.000
_cell.length_b   1.000
_cell.length_c   1.000
_cell.angle_alpha   90.00
_cell.angle_beta   90.00
_cell.angle_gamma   90.00
#
_symmetry.space_group_name_H-M   'P 1'
#
loop_
_entity.id
_entity.type
_entity.pdbx_description
1 polymer ?
#
loop_
_entity_poly.entity_id
_entity_poly.type
_entity_poly.pdbx_seq_one_letter_code
_entity_poly.pdbx_strand_id
1 'polypeptide(L)'
;QLGLVVGATYPAEIERVRALAPTLPLLIPGVGAQGGDAVATVKAGWRHDTAGVTTGPIIVNSSRAVLYASGGEDFAQAARRVAQETRETLERAKG
;
A
#
# COMPACT_ATOMS: atom_id res chain seq x y z
N GLN A 1 8.80 -16.93 10.01
CA GLN A 1 8.42 -16.23 8.75
C GLN A 1 9.18 -14.91 8.66
N LEU A 2 9.57 -14.48 7.45
CA LEU A 2 10.33 -13.26 7.20
C LEU A 2 9.54 -12.32 6.29
N GLY A 3 9.70 -11.01 6.47
CA GLY A 3 9.14 -9.96 5.63
C GLY A 3 10.04 -8.73 5.67
N LEU A 4 9.84 -7.80 4.75
CA LEU A 4 10.66 -6.59 4.64
C LEU A 4 9.80 -5.33 4.76
N VAL A 5 10.41 -4.25 5.25
CA VAL A 5 9.77 -2.92 5.29
C VAL A 5 10.46 -2.03 4.27
N VAL A 6 9.67 -1.43 3.36
CA VAL A 6 10.19 -0.54 2.31
C VAL A 6 9.29 0.69 2.22
N GLY A 7 9.86 1.89 2.28
CA GLY A 7 9.08 3.13 2.24
C GLY A 7 8.42 3.41 0.89
N ALA A 8 7.22 4.02 0.91
CA ALA A 8 6.43 4.31 -0.29
C ALA A 8 6.97 5.45 -1.17
N THR A 9 7.98 6.21 -0.71
CA THR A 9 8.44 7.45 -1.35
C THR A 9 9.27 7.20 -2.61
N TYR A 10 9.89 6.01 -2.74
CA TYR A 10 10.77 5.67 -3.86
C TYR A 10 10.36 4.35 -4.52
N PRO A 11 9.44 4.37 -5.50
CA PRO A 11 8.97 3.16 -6.20
C PRO A 11 10.10 2.31 -6.80
N ALA A 12 11.18 2.93 -7.30
CA ALA A 12 12.33 2.22 -7.83
C ALA A 12 13.06 1.36 -6.77
N GLU A 13 13.06 1.79 -5.51
CA GLU A 13 13.61 0.98 -4.41
C GLU A 13 12.72 -0.23 -4.12
N ILE A 14 11.39 -0.04 -4.15
CA ILE A 14 10.43 -1.14 -4.01
C ILE A 14 10.63 -2.19 -5.12
N GLU A 15 10.83 -1.76 -6.37
CA GLU A 15 11.12 -2.67 -7.48
C GLU A 15 12.43 -3.45 -7.26
N ARG A 16 13.48 -2.77 -6.78
CA ARG A 16 14.77 -3.40 -6.51
C ARG A 16 14.67 -4.42 -5.37
N VAL A 17 13.96 -4.09 -4.29
CA VAL A 17 13.69 -5.04 -3.20
C VAL A 17 12.85 -6.20 -3.71
N ARG A 18 11.83 -5.95 -4.53
CA ARG A 18 11.01 -7.03 -5.09
C ARG A 18 11.81 -7.96 -6.00
N ALA A 19 12.78 -7.45 -6.76
CA ALA A 19 13.67 -8.29 -7.56
C ALA A 19 14.54 -9.22 -6.70
N LEU A 20 15.03 -8.73 -5.55
CA LEU A 20 15.84 -9.51 -4.60
C LEU A 20 15.01 -10.47 -3.74
N ALA A 21 13.75 -10.11 -3.46
CA ALA A 21 12.83 -10.85 -2.62
C ALA A 21 11.47 -11.02 -3.33
N PRO A 22 11.40 -11.89 -4.37
CA PRO A 22 10.26 -11.95 -5.28
C PRO A 22 8.93 -12.33 -4.61
N THR A 23 8.99 -13.12 -3.53
CA THR A 23 7.79 -13.67 -2.88
C THR A 23 7.60 -13.20 -1.43
N LEU A 24 8.58 -12.52 -0.84
CA LEU A 24 8.46 -12.09 0.55
C LEU A 24 7.35 -11.02 0.70
N PRO A 25 6.57 -11.06 1.79
CA PRO A 25 5.66 -9.97 2.11
C PRO A 25 6.43 -8.67 2.34
N LEU A 26 5.97 -7.58 1.72
CA LEU A 26 6.49 -6.23 1.95
C LEU A 26 5.46 -5.41 2.74
N LEU A 27 5.89 -4.80 3.84
CA LEU A 27 5.15 -3.75 4.53
C LEU A 27 5.62 -2.39 4.01
N ILE A 28 4.68 -1.57 3.53
CA ILE A 28 4.96 -0.31 2.86
C ILE A 28 4.31 0.84 3.61
N PRO A 29 5.04 1.51 4.53
CA PRO A 29 4.57 2.71 5.20
C PRO A 29 4.70 3.95 4.33
N GLY A 30 3.86 4.95 4.60
CA GLY A 30 4.02 6.30 4.08
C GLY A 30 3.19 6.65 2.85
N VAL A 31 2.24 5.81 2.44
CA VAL A 31 1.26 6.18 1.42
C VAL A 31 0.30 7.25 1.98
N GLY A 32 0.01 8.28 1.18
CA GLY A 32 -0.88 9.38 1.56
C GLY A 32 -0.15 10.50 2.31
N ALA A 33 -0.16 10.49 3.64
CA ALA A 33 0.29 11.62 4.46
C ALA A 33 1.78 11.99 4.34
N GLN A 34 2.62 11.09 3.82
CA GLN A 34 4.05 11.33 3.60
C GLN A 34 4.38 11.54 2.11
N GLY A 35 3.37 11.74 1.26
CA GLY A 35 3.53 11.97 -0.18
C GLY A 35 3.84 10.71 -1.00
N GLY A 36 3.75 9.51 -0.42
CA GLY A 36 3.92 8.26 -1.15
C GLY A 36 2.77 8.01 -2.13
N ASP A 37 3.13 7.67 -3.37
CA ASP A 37 2.17 7.35 -4.45
C ASP A 37 1.65 5.91 -4.28
N ALA A 38 0.37 5.79 -3.95
CA ALA A 38 -0.33 4.51 -3.75
C ALA A 38 -0.29 3.62 -5.00
N VAL A 39 -0.50 4.21 -6.19
CA VAL A 39 -0.57 3.47 -7.46
C VAL A 39 0.82 2.99 -7.86
N ALA A 40 1.83 3.87 -7.78
CA ALA A 40 3.21 3.49 -8.06
C ALA A 40 3.71 2.42 -7.09
N THR A 41 3.33 2.50 -5.81
CA THR A 41 3.65 1.49 -4.79
C THR A 41 3.13 0.10 -5.16
N VAL A 42 1.86 0.00 -5.58
CA VAL A 42 1.27 -1.28 -6.00
C VAL A 42 1.98 -1.84 -7.22
N LYS A 43 2.18 -1.01 -8.26
CA LYS A 43 2.86 -1.42 -9.49
C LYS A 43 4.30 -1.90 -9.23
N ALA A 44 5.02 -1.18 -8.37
CA ALA A 44 6.39 -1.53 -8.02
C ALA A 44 6.48 -2.82 -7.20
N GLY A 45 5.55 -3.06 -6.26
CA GLY A 45 5.71 -4.07 -5.21
C GLY A 45 4.83 -5.32 -5.32
N TRP A 46 3.64 -5.25 -5.89
CA TRP A 46 2.71 -6.39 -5.93
C TRP A 46 3.01 -7.30 -7.12
N ARG A 47 2.94 -8.61 -6.89
CA ARG A 47 3.11 -9.63 -7.95
C ARG A 47 2.01 -10.68 -7.86
N HIS A 48 1.54 -11.12 -9.02
CA HIS A 48 0.66 -12.27 -9.18
C HIS A 48 1.21 -13.28 -10.19
N ASP A 49 0.65 -14.47 -10.23
CA ASP A 49 0.84 -15.41 -11.34
C ASP A 49 -0.21 -15.20 -12.45
N THR A 50 -0.15 -16.03 -13.49
CA THR A 50 -1.07 -15.97 -14.64
C THR A 50 -2.53 -16.30 -14.28
N ALA A 51 -2.78 -16.95 -13.13
CA ALA A 51 -4.11 -17.21 -12.61
C ALA A 51 -4.62 -16.06 -11.71
N GLY A 52 -3.83 -14.99 -11.56
CA GLY A 52 -4.16 -13.84 -10.71
C GLY A 52 -3.90 -14.07 -9.22
N VAL A 53 -3.27 -15.18 -8.84
CA VAL A 53 -2.96 -15.47 -7.43
C VAL A 53 -1.78 -14.60 -6.99
N THR A 54 -1.92 -13.91 -5.86
CA THR A 54 -0.83 -13.07 -5.32
C THR A 54 0.37 -13.94 -4.92
N THR A 55 1.51 -13.68 -5.54
CA THR A 55 2.79 -14.38 -5.28
C THR A 55 3.79 -13.50 -4.53
N GLY A 56 3.65 -12.18 -4.65
CA GLY A 56 4.45 -11.18 -3.92
C GLY A 56 3.52 -10.20 -3.21
N PRO A 57 3.04 -10.53 -1.99
CA PRO A 57 2.08 -9.70 -1.29
C PRO A 57 2.71 -8.39 -0.80
N ILE A 58 1.89 -7.35 -0.75
CA ILE A 58 2.23 -6.07 -0.14
C ILE A 58 1.14 -5.68 0.86
N ILE A 59 1.54 -5.01 1.94
CA ILE A 59 0.66 -4.42 2.93
C ILE A 59 0.99 -2.92 2.97
N VAL A 60 0.05 -2.07 2.61
CA VAL A 60 0.23 -0.61 2.63
C VAL A 60 -0.31 -0.06 3.95
N ASN A 61 0.53 0.64 4.70
CA ASN A 61 0.11 1.31 5.92
C ASN A 61 -0.32 2.76 5.63
N SER A 62 -1.55 3.09 6.01
CA SER A 62 -2.13 4.45 5.94
C SER A 62 -2.77 4.79 7.29
N SER A 63 -1.98 5.35 8.21
CA SER A 63 -2.46 5.67 9.57
C SER A 63 -2.99 7.10 9.69
N ARG A 64 -2.16 8.13 9.47
CA ARG A 64 -2.56 9.53 9.68
C ARG A 64 -3.72 9.97 8.79
N ALA A 65 -3.73 9.54 7.53
CA ALA A 65 -4.81 9.87 6.60
C ALA A 65 -6.16 9.34 7.09
N VAL A 66 -6.18 8.15 7.70
CA VAL A 66 -7.41 7.53 8.25
C VAL A 66 -7.76 8.13 9.60
N LEU A 67 -6.80 8.20 10.53
CA LEU A 67 -7.03 8.66 11.91
C LEU A 67 -7.44 10.13 12.00
N TYR A 68 -6.93 10.97 11.10
CA TYR A 68 -7.19 12.41 11.09
C TYR A 68 -8.06 12.84 9.91
N ALA A 69 -8.86 11.91 9.37
CA ALA A 69 -9.81 12.21 8.30
C ALA A 69 -10.88 13.24 8.72
N SER A 70 -11.20 13.32 10.01
CA SER A 70 -12.00 14.38 10.62
C SER A 70 -11.63 14.55 12.09
N GLY A 71 -11.76 15.77 12.60
CA GLY A 71 -11.67 16.09 14.03
C GLY A 71 -13.04 16.30 14.71
N GLY A 72 -14.14 16.08 13.97
CA GLY A 72 -15.52 16.28 14.45
C GLY A 72 -16.23 14.99 14.86
N GLU A 73 -17.53 15.10 15.14
CA GLU A 73 -18.38 13.97 15.56
C GLU A 73 -18.54 12.89 14.46
N ASP A 74 -18.24 13.23 13.20
CA ASP A 74 -18.29 12.32 12.04
C ASP A 74 -17.01 11.50 11.86
N PHE A 75 -16.05 11.55 12.81
CA PHE A 75 -14.73 10.91 12.70
C PHE A 75 -14.78 9.45 12.25
N ALA A 76 -15.73 8.66 12.78
CA ALA A 76 -15.84 7.24 12.42
C ALA A 76 -16.27 7.03 10.96
N GLN A 77 -17.18 7.88 10.46
CA GLN A 77 -17.66 7.83 9.08
C GLN A 77 -16.59 8.34 8.12
N ALA A 78 -15.88 9.42 8.50
CA ALA A 78 -14.77 9.98 7.75
C ALA A 78 -13.60 9.00 7.63
N ALA A 79 -13.18 8.37 8.74
CA ALA A 79 -12.12 7.37 8.76
C ALA A 79 -12.48 6.16 7.88
N ARG A 80 -13.73 5.68 7.96
CA ARG A 80 -14.22 4.59 7.12
C ARG A 80 -14.14 4.94 5.64
N ARG A 81 -14.61 6.13 5.26
CA ARG A 81 -14.59 6.61 3.87
C ARG A 81 -13.16 6.65 3.33
N VAL A 82 -12.22 7.28 4.05
CA VAL A 82 -10.82 7.38 3.62
C VAL A 82 -10.16 5.99 3.51
N ALA A 83 -10.46 5.07 4.44
CA ALA A 83 -9.96 3.70 4.36
C ALA A 83 -10.48 2.95 3.13
N GLN A 84 -11.78 3.12 2.80
CA GLN A 84 -12.39 2.53 1.61
C GLN A 84 -11.79 3.11 0.32
N GLU A 85 -11.70 4.44 0.20
CA GLU A 85 -11.09 5.11 -0.95
C GLU A 85 -9.63 4.70 -1.17
N THR A 86 -8.88 4.57 -0.07
CA THR A 86 -7.49 4.08 -0.10
C THR A 86 -7.44 2.65 -0.65
N ARG A 87 -8.27 1.75 -0.11
CA ARG A 87 -8.35 0.36 -0.57
C ARG A 87 -8.73 0.30 -2.05
N GLU A 88 -9.75 1.02 -2.49
CA GLU A 88 -10.21 1.05 -3.88
C GLU A 88 -9.12 1.54 -4.83
N THR A 89 -8.32 2.53 -4.41
CA THR A 89 -7.18 3.01 -5.18
C THR A 89 -6.11 1.93 -5.33
N LEU A 90 -5.81 1.20 -4.25
CA LEU A 90 -4.83 0.11 -4.27
C LEU A 90 -5.31 -1.08 -5.10
N GLU A 91 -6.58 -1.46 -5.00
CA GLU A 91 -7.16 -2.54 -5.80
C GLU A 91 -7.21 -2.19 -7.29
N ARG A 92 -7.64 -0.98 -7.65
CA ARG A 92 -7.61 -0.53 -9.06
C ARG A 92 -6.21 -0.52 -9.66
N ALA A 93 -5.17 -0.37 -8.85
CA ALA A 93 -3.79 -0.41 -9.31
C ALA A 93 -3.26 -1.82 -9.60
N LYS A 94 -4.00 -2.89 -9.20
CA LYS A 94 -3.58 -4.28 -9.40
C LYS A 94 -3.76 -4.81 -10.84
N GLY A 95 -4.26 -4.02 -11.78
CA GLY A 95 -4.45 -4.46 -13.17
C GLY A 95 -5.73 -5.27 -13.32
#